data_AF-A0A2N2ST93-F1
#
_entry.id   AF-A0A2N2ST93-F1
#
_cell.length_a   1.000
_cell.length_b   1.000
_cell.length_c   1.000
_cell.angle_alpha   90.00
_cell.angle_beta   90.00
_cell.angle_gamma   90.00
#
_symmetry.space_group_name_H-M   'P 1'
#
loop_
_entity.id
_entity.type
_entity.pdbx_description
1 polymer ?
#
loop_
_entity_poly.entity_id
_entity_poly.type
_entity_poly.pdbx_seq_one_letter_code
_entity_poly.pdbx_strand_id
1 'polypeptide(L)'
;MERILAATLNDTEQQLFKLAEQARSNEVQQHCFEALRTVKRSRSDLIPRFMVGLEAELASLREARKGIATADAADPSFERLALVEHADANEATALREIASRLEIRNSLPLYLLGQRFGVLIGQAAFDPEQLPIGPHGLTRIMAEASRCLDLSETNRLVVLNQFDKRLAPAFGGFVEAVNTFLIREGVLPHLNFVPVRGRPGANKRGPRNTAPEDNETKPDTTPPQSSQPGQQQPGPRPPALQNRPAAEYRAPAPLTSWPGVPEPGMETDGAYVNAESGEDAFHAMRDLLSNRRALLGKLGQSPGANRQQGNTQVASGDDVQSVLG
;
A
#
# COMPACT_ATOMS: atom_id res chain seq x y z
N MET A 1 -4.78 19.78 -13.88
CA MET A 1 -6.05 19.37 -13.25
C MET A 1 -7.27 19.84 -14.04
N GLU A 2 -7.42 21.13 -14.33
CA GLU A 2 -8.60 21.65 -15.07
C GLU A 2 -8.90 20.91 -16.39
N ARG A 3 -7.87 20.63 -17.20
CA ARG A 3 -8.01 19.86 -18.45
C ARG A 3 -8.58 18.45 -18.22
N ILE A 4 -8.19 17.80 -17.12
CA ILE A 4 -8.69 16.46 -16.74
C ILE A 4 -10.17 16.56 -16.37
N LEU A 5 -10.54 17.53 -15.53
CA LEU A 5 -11.93 17.75 -15.12
C LEU A 5 -12.84 18.07 -16.32
N ALA A 6 -12.39 18.95 -17.22
CA ALA A 6 -13.13 19.28 -18.44
C ALA A 6 -13.32 18.05 -19.35
N ALA A 7 -12.29 17.21 -19.48
CA ALA A 7 -12.38 15.95 -20.24
C ALA A 7 -13.31 14.94 -19.56
N THR A 8 -13.27 14.83 -18.24
CA THR A 8 -14.20 13.99 -17.46
C THR A 8 -15.65 14.38 -17.70
N LEU A 9 -15.96 15.68 -17.76
CA LEU A 9 -17.32 16.16 -18.04
C LEU A 9 -17.75 15.81 -19.47
N ASN A 10 -16.87 16.01 -20.46
CA ASN A 10 -17.14 15.58 -21.84
C ASN A 10 -17.45 14.08 -21.92
N ASP A 11 -16.64 13.25 -21.26
CA ASP A 11 -16.81 11.81 -21.26
C ASP A 11 -18.05 11.36 -20.50
N THR A 12 -18.46 12.11 -19.46
CA THR A 12 -19.69 11.87 -18.72
C THR A 12 -20.89 12.18 -19.60
N GLU A 13 -20.91 13.33 -20.30
CA GLU A 13 -21.98 13.69 -21.23
C GLU A 13 -22.14 12.62 -22.32
N GLN A 14 -21.03 12.15 -22.91
CA GLN A 14 -21.06 11.07 -23.90
C GLN A 14 -21.60 9.76 -23.31
N GLN A 15 -21.23 9.43 -22.07
CA GLN A 15 -21.67 8.20 -21.44
C GLN A 15 -23.15 8.25 -21.05
N LEU A 16 -23.64 9.38 -20.53
CA LEU A 16 -25.06 9.57 -20.23
C LEU A 16 -25.90 9.50 -21.52
N PHE A 17 -25.39 10.05 -22.63
CA PHE A 17 -26.05 9.95 -23.92
C PHE A 17 -26.16 8.49 -24.40
N LYS A 18 -25.06 7.72 -24.31
CA LYS A 18 -25.08 6.29 -24.66
C LYS A 18 -26.03 5.47 -23.79
N LEU A 19 -26.09 5.78 -22.48
CA LEU A 19 -27.04 5.13 -21.57
C LEU A 19 -28.49 5.48 -21.93
N ALA A 20 -28.76 6.71 -22.35
CA ALA A 20 -30.07 7.13 -22.84
C ALA A 20 -30.48 6.39 -24.13
N GLU A 21 -29.57 6.22 -25.09
CA GLU A 21 -29.84 5.48 -26.33
C GLU A 21 -30.08 3.98 -26.11
N GLN A 22 -29.43 3.40 -25.10
CA GLN A 22 -29.55 1.98 -24.76
C GLN A 22 -30.68 1.69 -23.76
N ALA A 23 -31.35 2.72 -23.25
CA ALA A 23 -32.39 2.59 -22.25
C ALA A 23 -33.58 1.81 -22.81
N ARG A 24 -34.02 0.78 -22.07
CA ARG A 24 -35.16 -0.08 -22.45
C ARG A 24 -36.51 0.51 -22.05
N SER A 25 -36.52 1.54 -21.21
CA SER A 25 -37.71 2.23 -20.73
C SER A 25 -37.61 3.71 -21.04
N ASN A 26 -38.73 4.31 -21.44
CA ASN A 26 -38.86 5.74 -21.70
C ASN A 26 -38.55 6.57 -20.45
N GLU A 27 -38.87 6.06 -19.26
CA GLU A 27 -38.58 6.74 -17.99
C GLU A 27 -37.07 6.87 -17.75
N VAL A 28 -36.32 5.77 -17.94
CA VAL A 28 -34.85 5.77 -17.79
C VAL A 28 -34.21 6.67 -18.83
N GLN A 29 -34.71 6.64 -20.07
CA GLN A 29 -34.24 7.52 -21.14
C GLN A 29 -34.46 9.00 -20.81
N GLN A 30 -35.64 9.36 -20.30
CA GLN A 30 -35.96 10.72 -19.86
C GLN A 30 -35.05 11.17 -18.73
N HIS A 31 -34.84 10.34 -17.70
CA HIS A 31 -33.92 10.64 -16.61
C HIS A 31 -32.47 10.85 -17.07
N CYS A 32 -31.98 10.08 -18.04
CA CYS A 32 -30.64 10.29 -18.60
C CYS A 32 -30.55 11.62 -19.38
N PHE A 33 -31.59 12.00 -20.12
CA PHE A 33 -31.61 13.28 -20.83
C PHE A 33 -31.73 14.48 -19.89
N GLU A 34 -32.49 14.36 -18.80
CA GLU A 34 -32.55 15.36 -17.73
C GLU A 34 -31.18 15.53 -17.09
N ALA A 35 -30.52 14.44 -16.69
CA ALA A 35 -29.16 14.46 -16.19
C ALA A 35 -28.19 15.16 -17.16
N LEU A 36 -28.27 14.87 -18.45
CA LEU A 36 -27.42 15.49 -19.47
C LEU A 36 -27.66 17.01 -19.58
N ARG A 37 -28.91 17.47 -19.45
CA ARG A 37 -29.24 18.91 -19.41
C ARG A 37 -28.66 19.56 -18.15
N THR A 38 -28.79 18.93 -16.99
CA THR A 38 -28.28 19.47 -15.73
C THR A 38 -26.76 19.55 -15.73
N VAL A 39 -26.06 18.52 -16.24
CA VAL A 39 -24.59 18.54 -16.41
C VAL A 39 -24.17 19.72 -17.29
N LYS A 40 -24.81 19.91 -18.45
CA LYS A 40 -24.48 21.02 -19.36
C LYS A 40 -24.69 22.39 -18.73
N ARG A 41 -25.74 22.54 -17.92
CA ARG A 41 -26.06 23.80 -17.24
C ARG A 41 -25.08 24.14 -16.12
N SER A 42 -24.69 23.15 -15.31
CA SER A 42 -23.88 23.34 -14.09
C SER A 42 -22.38 23.06 -14.31
N ARG A 43 -21.98 22.75 -15.55
CA ARG A 43 -20.61 22.43 -15.95
C ARG A 43 -19.59 23.48 -15.50
N SER A 44 -19.94 24.76 -15.59
CA SER A 44 -19.06 25.89 -15.21
C SER A 44 -18.71 25.90 -13.73
N ASP A 45 -19.55 25.32 -12.88
CA ASP A 45 -19.45 25.44 -11.43
C ASP A 45 -18.61 24.32 -10.82
N LEU A 46 -18.48 23.19 -11.52
CA LEU A 46 -17.77 22.03 -11.02
C LEU A 46 -16.27 22.26 -10.85
N ILE A 47 -15.62 22.86 -11.85
CA ILE A 47 -14.16 23.10 -11.82
C ILE A 47 -13.79 24.07 -10.68
N PRO A 48 -14.43 25.24 -10.54
CA PRO A 48 -14.19 26.12 -9.39
C PRO A 48 -14.42 25.44 -8.05
N ARG A 49 -15.51 24.68 -7.89
CA ARG A 49 -15.79 23.96 -6.64
C ARG A 49 -14.72 22.92 -6.31
N PHE A 50 -14.24 22.18 -7.31
CA PHE A 50 -13.14 21.24 -7.12
C PHE A 50 -11.87 21.96 -6.67
N MET A 51 -11.53 23.09 -7.30
CA MET A 51 -10.33 23.85 -6.94
C MET A 51 -10.41 24.43 -5.52
N VAL A 52 -11.58 24.93 -5.12
CA VAL A 52 -11.83 25.40 -3.75
C VAL A 52 -11.69 24.26 -2.74
N GLY A 53 -12.24 23.08 -3.04
CA GLY A 53 -12.08 21.90 -2.18
C GLY A 53 -10.62 21.46 -2.05
N LEU A 54 -9.86 21.49 -3.15
CA LEU A 54 -8.43 21.18 -3.13
C LEU A 54 -7.63 22.20 -2.31
N GLU A 55 -7.95 23.49 -2.45
CA GLU A 55 -7.33 24.55 -1.64
C GLU A 55 -7.67 24.38 -0.15
N ALA A 56 -8.91 24.05 0.19
CA ALA A 56 -9.34 23.82 1.57
C ALA A 56 -8.59 22.63 2.21
N GLU A 57 -8.43 21.52 1.48
CA GLU A 57 -7.61 20.38 1.95
C GLU A 57 -6.16 20.79 2.21
N LEU A 58 -5.55 21.57 1.33
CA LEU A 58 -4.19 22.06 1.53
C LEU A 58 -4.08 23.08 2.66
N ALA A 59 -5.07 23.95 2.84
CA ALA A 59 -5.11 24.90 3.93
C ALA A 59 -5.25 24.19 5.29
N SER A 60 -6.00 23.08 5.34
CA SER A 60 -6.15 22.27 6.56
C SER A 60 -4.80 21.76 7.09
N LEU A 61 -3.84 21.46 6.20
CA LEU A 61 -2.49 21.05 6.56
C LEU A 61 -1.73 22.14 7.33
N ARG A 62 -1.93 23.40 6.93
CA ARG A 62 -1.32 24.55 7.62
C ARG A 62 -1.91 24.71 9.02
N GLU A 63 -3.21 24.47 9.18
CA GLU A 63 -3.85 24.54 10.49
C GLU A 63 -3.45 23.36 11.38
N ALA A 64 -3.29 22.15 10.82
CA ALA A 64 -2.73 20.99 11.53
C ALA A 64 -1.32 21.27 12.07
N ARG A 65 -0.48 22.00 11.32
CA ARG A 65 0.83 22.48 11.80
C ARG A 65 0.72 23.47 12.98
N LYS A 66 -0.30 24.33 12.98
CA LYS A 66 -0.52 25.30 14.08
C LYS A 66 -1.13 24.64 15.32
N GLY A 67 -1.82 23.51 15.16
CA GLY A 67 -2.57 22.79 16.21
C GLY A 67 -1.75 21.97 17.21
N ILE A 68 -0.42 22.13 17.27
CA ILE A 68 0.48 21.35 18.15
C ILE A 68 0.26 21.64 19.67
N ALA A 69 -0.76 22.41 20.07
CA ALA A 69 -1.02 22.73 21.49
C ALA A 69 -2.21 22.01 22.15
N THR A 70 -3.01 21.20 21.45
CA THR A 70 -4.12 20.48 22.10
C THR A 70 -4.38 19.12 21.46
N ALA A 71 -3.41 18.22 21.55
CA ALA A 71 -3.69 16.79 21.48
C ALA A 71 -3.91 16.29 22.91
N ASP A 72 -5.06 16.65 23.50
CA ASP A 72 -5.64 15.87 24.58
C ASP A 72 -6.94 15.27 24.07
N ALA A 73 -7.12 14.00 24.40
CA ALA A 73 -8.11 13.06 23.89
C ALA A 73 -9.44 13.68 23.42
N ALA A 74 -9.63 13.79 22.10
CA ALA A 74 -10.97 13.68 21.53
C ALA A 74 -11.17 12.20 21.20
N ASP A 75 -11.85 11.50 22.09
CA ASP A 75 -12.52 10.24 21.78
C ASP A 75 -13.16 10.35 20.38
N PRO A 76 -13.00 9.35 19.49
CA PRO A 76 -13.76 9.33 18.25
C PRO A 76 -15.23 9.11 18.63
N SER A 77 -15.92 10.21 18.90
CA SER A 77 -17.33 10.23 19.26
C SER A 77 -18.09 9.43 18.19
N PHE A 78 -18.68 8.32 18.64
CA PHE A 78 -19.57 7.44 17.90
C PHE A 78 -20.76 8.18 17.22
N GLU A 79 -20.92 9.50 17.44
CA GLU A 79 -21.87 10.38 16.75
C GLU A 79 -21.56 10.64 15.27
N ARG A 80 -20.34 10.35 14.78
CA ARG A 80 -20.01 10.45 13.34
C ARG A 80 -20.28 9.16 12.55
N LEU A 81 -21.09 8.27 13.12
CA LEU A 81 -21.67 7.07 12.49
C LEU A 81 -23.18 7.26 12.26
N ALA A 82 -23.63 8.51 12.08
CA ALA A 82 -25.00 8.77 11.64
C ALA A 82 -25.20 8.13 10.28
N LEU A 83 -26.14 7.16 10.23
CA LEU A 83 -26.63 6.44 9.06
C LEU A 83 -26.57 7.32 7.80
N VAL A 84 -25.48 7.17 7.09
CA VAL A 84 -25.28 7.66 5.74
C VAL A 84 -26.21 6.78 4.90
N GLU A 85 -27.33 7.36 4.46
CA GLU A 85 -28.40 6.70 3.68
C GLU A 85 -27.77 5.80 2.62
N HIS A 86 -28.34 4.62 2.37
CA HIS A 86 -27.76 3.57 1.51
C HIS A 86 -27.28 4.07 0.12
N ALA A 87 -27.79 5.19 -0.37
CA ALA A 87 -27.33 5.88 -1.58
C ALA A 87 -25.87 6.38 -1.49
N ASP A 88 -25.48 6.89 -0.33
CA ASP A 88 -24.11 7.32 -0.06
C ASP A 88 -23.18 6.11 0.19
N ALA A 89 -23.72 4.93 0.52
CA ALA A 89 -22.91 3.73 0.76
C ALA A 89 -22.30 3.15 -0.53
N ASN A 90 -23.05 3.16 -1.63
CA ASN A 90 -22.54 2.75 -2.94
C ASN A 90 -21.46 3.71 -3.43
N GLU A 91 -21.70 5.01 -3.27
CA GLU A 91 -20.72 6.03 -3.60
C GLU A 91 -19.46 5.91 -2.73
N ALA A 92 -19.60 5.76 -1.41
CA ALA A 92 -18.47 5.55 -0.51
C ALA A 92 -17.65 4.31 -0.88
N THR A 93 -18.32 3.24 -1.31
CA THR A 93 -17.65 2.01 -1.79
C THR A 93 -16.89 2.29 -3.08
N ALA A 94 -17.53 2.92 -4.07
CA ALA A 94 -16.88 3.29 -5.33
C ALA A 94 -15.66 4.21 -5.11
N LEU A 95 -15.78 5.20 -4.22
CA LEU A 95 -14.69 6.11 -3.86
C LEU A 95 -13.51 5.36 -3.24
N ARG A 96 -13.78 4.43 -2.32
CA ARG A 96 -12.74 3.61 -1.67
C ARG A 96 -12.05 2.71 -2.68
N GLU A 97 -12.79 2.08 -3.59
CA GLU A 97 -12.22 1.24 -4.64
C GLU A 97 -11.33 2.04 -5.61
N ILE A 98 -11.81 3.19 -6.08
CA ILE A 98 -11.02 4.08 -6.94
C ILE A 98 -9.74 4.50 -6.24
N ALA A 99 -9.86 4.96 -4.99
CA ALA A 99 -8.72 5.45 -4.23
C ALA A 99 -7.69 4.33 -3.96
N SER A 100 -8.12 3.16 -3.52
CA SER A 100 -7.26 1.99 -3.29
C SER A 100 -6.54 1.55 -4.57
N ARG A 101 -7.21 1.55 -5.73
CA ARG A 101 -6.56 1.25 -7.01
C ARG A 101 -5.47 2.24 -7.37
N LEU A 102 -5.71 3.54 -7.15
CA LEU A 102 -4.72 4.60 -7.40
C LEU A 102 -3.54 4.49 -6.42
N GLU A 103 -3.82 4.17 -5.16
CA GLU A 103 -2.82 3.99 -4.12
C GLU A 103 -1.88 2.82 -4.43
N ILE A 104 -2.42 1.64 -4.72
CA ILE A 104 -1.62 0.44 -5.01
C ILE A 104 -0.67 0.70 -6.18
N ARG A 105 -1.15 1.35 -7.25
CA ARG A 105 -0.36 1.68 -8.44
C ARG A 105 0.73 2.71 -8.17
N ASN A 106 0.55 3.58 -7.19
CA ASN A 106 1.43 4.72 -6.91
C ASN A 106 1.98 4.69 -5.47
N SER A 107 2.12 3.49 -4.90
CA SER A 107 2.45 3.27 -3.49
C SER A 107 3.79 3.91 -3.09
N LEU A 108 4.84 3.68 -3.86
CA LEU A 108 6.16 4.27 -3.61
C LEU A 108 6.18 5.81 -3.69
N PRO A 109 5.72 6.45 -4.79
CA PRO A 109 5.74 7.92 -4.86
C PRO A 109 4.80 8.57 -3.82
N LEU A 110 3.68 7.93 -3.45
CA LEU A 110 2.82 8.39 -2.36
C LEU A 110 3.49 8.27 -0.99
N TYR A 111 4.19 7.16 -0.72
CA TYR A 111 4.94 6.99 0.52
C TYR A 111 5.99 8.10 0.69
N LEU A 112 6.78 8.34 -0.35
CA LEU A 112 7.79 9.41 -0.33
C LEU A 112 7.16 10.79 -0.15
N LEU A 113 5.99 11.02 -0.74
CA LEU A 113 5.25 12.26 -0.59
C LEU A 113 4.75 12.43 0.86
N GLY A 114 4.21 11.38 1.47
CA GLY A 114 3.76 11.38 2.87
C GLY A 114 4.88 11.69 3.87
N GLN A 115 6.08 11.15 3.65
CA GLN A 115 7.27 11.48 4.45
C GLN A 115 7.64 12.97 4.34
N ARG A 116 7.62 13.52 3.12
CA ARG A 116 7.92 14.95 2.88
C ARG A 116 6.89 15.87 3.52
N PHE A 117 5.61 15.52 3.41
CA PHE A 117 4.53 16.28 4.05
C PHE A 117 4.62 16.23 5.58
N GLY A 118 4.99 15.10 6.18
CA GLY A 118 5.22 15.00 7.62
C GLY A 118 6.27 15.99 8.12
N VAL A 119 7.40 16.11 7.41
CA VAL A 119 8.44 17.10 7.73
C VAL A 119 7.97 18.53 7.57
N LEU A 120 7.16 18.84 6.55
CA LEU A 120 6.62 20.20 6.33
C LEU A 120 5.74 20.68 7.50
N ILE A 121 5.03 19.77 8.15
CA ILE A 121 4.17 20.11 9.30
C ILE A 121 4.81 19.82 10.66
N GLY A 122 5.98 19.19 10.69
CA GLY A 122 6.65 18.80 11.93
C GLY A 122 5.91 17.68 12.69
N GLN A 123 5.29 16.74 11.97
CA GLN A 123 4.59 15.59 12.53
C GLN A 123 5.15 14.28 11.94
N ALA A 124 4.63 13.15 12.40
CA ALA A 124 4.88 11.86 11.78
C ALA A 124 4.49 11.88 10.29
N ALA A 125 5.10 10.98 9.52
CA ALA A 125 4.76 10.84 8.11
C ALA A 125 3.28 10.49 7.94
N PHE A 126 2.67 11.06 6.90
CA PHE A 126 1.29 10.75 6.57
C PHE A 126 1.15 9.36 5.99
N ASP A 127 0.10 8.67 6.43
CA ASP A 127 -0.44 7.53 5.70
C ASP A 127 -1.03 8.00 4.36
N PRO A 128 -0.98 7.16 3.32
CA PRO A 128 -1.50 7.49 1.99
C PRO A 128 -2.99 7.87 2.00
N GLU A 129 -3.77 7.36 2.96
CA GLU A 129 -5.19 7.70 3.16
C GLU A 129 -5.41 9.12 3.67
N GLN A 130 -4.46 9.66 4.44
CA GLN A 130 -4.55 10.97 5.10
C GLN A 130 -3.86 12.08 4.30
N LEU A 131 -3.27 11.74 3.15
CA LEU A 131 -2.52 12.68 2.35
C LEU A 131 -3.47 13.70 1.69
N PRO A 132 -3.23 15.02 1.82
CA PRO A 132 -4.14 16.04 1.28
C PRO A 132 -4.19 16.04 -0.26
N ILE A 133 -3.09 15.63 -0.90
CA ILE A 133 -3.00 15.39 -2.36
C ILE A 133 -3.07 13.87 -2.65
N GLY A 134 -3.65 13.11 -1.73
CA GLY A 134 -3.84 11.67 -1.84
C GLY A 134 -5.03 11.31 -2.73
N PRO A 135 -5.10 10.04 -3.18
CA PRO A 135 -6.20 9.58 -4.00
C PRO A 135 -7.55 9.68 -3.26
N HIS A 136 -7.58 9.43 -1.95
CA HIS A 136 -8.78 9.58 -1.12
C HIS A 136 -9.29 11.02 -1.04
N GLY A 137 -8.38 11.99 -0.87
CA GLY A 137 -8.72 13.41 -0.85
C GLY A 137 -9.31 13.86 -2.19
N LEU A 138 -8.64 13.52 -3.30
CA LEU A 138 -9.08 13.93 -4.63
C LEU A 138 -10.43 13.33 -5.03
N THR A 139 -10.68 12.05 -4.71
CA THR A 139 -11.98 11.42 -5.01
C THR A 139 -13.09 11.98 -4.12
N ARG A 140 -12.81 12.28 -2.85
CA ARG A 140 -13.76 12.97 -1.96
C ARG A 140 -14.12 14.37 -2.47
N ILE A 141 -13.12 15.18 -2.84
CA ILE A 141 -13.37 16.52 -3.41
C ILE A 141 -14.19 16.41 -4.69
N MET A 142 -13.91 15.43 -5.56
CA MET A 142 -14.70 15.21 -6.78
C MET A 142 -16.15 14.83 -6.46
N ALA A 143 -16.38 13.95 -5.48
CA ALA A 143 -17.71 13.58 -5.04
C ALA A 143 -18.50 14.78 -4.55
N GLU A 144 -17.89 15.62 -3.70
CA GLU A 144 -18.52 16.83 -3.18
C GLU A 144 -18.77 17.88 -4.28
N ALA A 145 -17.78 18.11 -5.16
CA ALA A 145 -17.94 19.01 -6.30
C ALA A 145 -19.06 18.54 -7.26
N SER A 146 -19.21 17.23 -7.45
CA SER A 146 -20.26 16.65 -8.31
C SER A 146 -21.68 16.90 -7.80
N ARG A 147 -21.87 17.25 -6.51
CA ARG A 147 -23.18 17.61 -5.95
C ARG A 147 -23.77 18.85 -6.60
N CYS A 148 -22.95 19.71 -7.23
CA CYS A 148 -23.43 20.86 -7.99
C CYS A 148 -24.25 20.49 -9.23
N LEU A 149 -24.08 19.25 -9.71
CA LEU A 149 -24.70 18.77 -10.94
C LEU A 149 -26.14 18.28 -10.71
N ASP A 150 -26.62 18.23 -9.46
CA ASP A 150 -27.98 17.81 -9.08
C ASP A 150 -28.42 16.51 -9.81
N LEU A 151 -27.53 15.51 -9.75
CA LEU A 151 -27.69 14.23 -10.41
C LEU A 151 -28.20 13.16 -9.44
N SER A 152 -28.98 12.23 -9.97
CA SER A 152 -29.27 10.98 -9.25
C SER A 152 -27.97 10.22 -8.92
N GLU A 153 -28.01 9.43 -7.85
CA GLU A 153 -26.89 8.63 -7.37
C GLU A 153 -26.22 7.80 -8.49
N THR A 154 -27.01 7.08 -9.28
CA THR A 154 -26.54 6.27 -10.41
C THR A 154 -25.74 7.10 -11.42
N ASN A 155 -26.20 8.32 -11.72
CA ASN A 155 -25.52 9.21 -12.66
C ASN A 155 -24.28 9.88 -12.05
N ARG A 156 -24.25 10.11 -10.74
CA ARG A 156 -23.04 10.57 -10.02
C ARG A 156 -21.94 9.51 -10.05
N LEU A 157 -22.29 8.23 -9.91
CA LEU A 157 -21.32 7.13 -10.08
C LEU A 157 -20.72 7.10 -11.49
N VAL A 158 -21.48 7.49 -12.53
CA VAL A 158 -20.93 7.65 -13.88
C VAL A 158 -19.85 8.74 -13.88
N VAL A 159 -20.13 9.91 -13.29
CA VAL A 159 -19.15 11.01 -13.18
C VAL A 159 -17.86 10.55 -12.50
N LEU A 160 -17.98 9.88 -11.35
CA LEU A 160 -16.82 9.38 -10.58
C LEU A 160 -16.00 8.34 -11.35
N ASN A 161 -16.67 7.44 -12.07
CA ASN A 161 -15.99 6.46 -12.92
C ASN A 161 -15.25 7.11 -14.10
N GLN A 162 -15.85 8.12 -14.74
CA GLN A 162 -15.17 8.85 -15.82
C GLN A 162 -14.02 9.70 -15.28
N PHE A 163 -14.12 10.19 -14.03
CA PHE A 163 -13.03 10.84 -13.34
C PHE A 163 -11.86 9.89 -13.10
N ASP A 164 -12.11 8.71 -12.53
CA ASP A 164 -11.07 7.68 -12.32
C ASP A 164 -10.33 7.35 -13.62
N LYS A 165 -11.07 7.06 -14.70
CA LYS A 165 -10.47 6.76 -16.02
C LYS A 165 -9.53 7.85 -16.53
N ARG A 166 -9.84 9.12 -16.24
CA ARG A 166 -9.01 10.26 -16.66
C ARG A 166 -7.89 10.58 -15.68
N LEU A 167 -8.11 10.37 -14.38
CA LEU A 167 -7.14 10.64 -13.33
C LEU A 167 -6.05 9.56 -13.29
N ALA A 168 -6.44 8.28 -13.37
CA ALA A 168 -5.52 7.14 -13.21
C ALA A 168 -4.23 7.20 -14.05
N PRO A 169 -4.26 7.51 -15.37
CA PRO A 169 -3.03 7.60 -16.15
C PRO A 169 -2.18 8.85 -15.83
N ALA A 170 -2.79 9.92 -15.31
CA ALA A 170 -2.11 11.19 -15.03
C ALA A 170 -1.61 11.29 -13.57
N PHE A 171 -2.18 10.51 -12.65
CA PHE A 171 -1.96 10.66 -11.22
C PHE A 171 -0.52 10.39 -10.80
N GLY A 172 0.13 9.34 -11.34
CA GLY A 172 1.53 9.03 -11.00
C GLY A 172 2.47 10.18 -11.32
N GLY A 173 2.41 10.69 -12.56
CA GLY A 173 3.22 11.83 -12.98
C GLY A 173 2.91 13.12 -12.19
N PHE A 174 1.67 13.30 -11.75
CA PHE A 174 1.29 14.41 -10.86
C PHE A 174 1.94 14.29 -9.49
N VAL A 175 1.88 13.12 -8.84
CA VAL A 175 2.52 12.86 -7.54
C VAL A 175 4.05 13.02 -7.63
N GLU A 176 4.66 12.55 -8.71
CA GLU A 176 6.09 12.73 -8.98
C GLU A 176 6.48 14.20 -9.19
N ALA A 177 5.65 14.98 -9.89
CA ALA A 177 5.88 16.41 -10.08
C ALA A 177 5.85 17.16 -8.75
N VAL A 178 4.91 16.84 -7.85
CA VAL A 178 4.83 17.42 -6.51
C VAL A 178 6.05 17.00 -5.67
N ASN A 179 6.44 15.73 -5.68
CA ASN A 179 7.65 15.27 -5.01
C ASN A 179 8.89 16.02 -5.52
N THR A 180 9.02 16.19 -6.83
CA THR A 180 10.13 16.90 -7.46
C THR A 180 10.16 18.38 -7.05
N PHE A 181 8.99 19.01 -6.97
CA PHE A 181 8.87 20.37 -6.46
C PHE A 181 9.37 20.46 -5.01
N LEU A 182 8.93 19.57 -4.13
CA LEU A 182 9.37 19.54 -2.73
C LEU A 182 10.88 19.28 -2.57
N ILE A 183 11.45 18.41 -3.41
CA ILE A 183 12.91 18.18 -3.45
C ILE A 183 13.66 19.46 -3.81
N ARG A 184 13.17 20.23 -4.80
CA ARG A 184 13.77 21.51 -5.21
C ARG A 184 13.71 22.56 -4.11
N GLU A 185 12.64 22.57 -3.33
CA GLU A 185 12.48 23.41 -2.13
C GLU A 185 13.29 22.90 -0.92
N GLY A 186 14.12 21.86 -1.09
CA GLY A 186 15.00 21.33 -0.04
C GLY A 186 14.29 20.44 0.98
N VAL A 187 13.05 20.01 0.73
CA VAL A 187 12.28 19.13 1.62
C VAL A 187 12.69 17.68 1.39
N LEU A 188 13.51 17.15 2.30
CA LEU A 188 14.06 15.78 2.26
C LEU A 188 14.52 15.36 0.84
N PRO A 189 15.51 16.07 0.25
CA PRO A 189 15.95 15.83 -1.11
C PRO A 189 16.62 14.45 -1.28
N HIS A 190 17.29 13.96 -0.24
CA HIS A 190 18.03 12.69 -0.23
C HIS A 190 17.25 11.52 0.39
N LEU A 191 15.91 11.61 0.45
CA LEU A 191 15.08 10.54 0.99
C LEU A 191 15.14 9.32 0.08
N ASN A 192 15.90 8.32 0.50
CA ASN A 192 16.00 7.03 -0.18
C ASN A 192 15.07 6.02 0.49
N PHE A 193 14.18 5.42 -0.31
CA PHE A 193 13.39 4.28 0.15
C PHE A 193 14.26 3.02 0.14
N VAL A 194 14.48 2.42 1.32
CA VAL A 194 15.12 1.11 1.43
C VAL A 194 14.01 0.09 1.67
N PRO A 195 13.68 -0.77 0.69
CA PRO A 195 12.71 -1.83 0.91
C PRO A 195 13.22 -2.74 2.02
N VAL A 196 12.46 -2.85 3.12
CA VAL A 196 12.77 -3.82 4.17
C VAL A 196 12.56 -5.20 3.57
N ARG A 197 13.66 -5.85 3.15
CA ARG A 197 13.64 -7.26 2.76
C ARG A 197 13.30 -8.07 4.01
N GLY A 198 12.12 -8.68 4.04
CA GLY A 198 11.76 -9.63 5.08
C GLY A 198 12.82 -10.71 5.17
N ARG A 199 13.42 -10.87 6.35
CA ARG A 199 14.45 -11.89 6.62
C ARG A 199 13.82 -13.28 6.39
N PRO A 200 14.25 -14.07 5.39
CA PRO A 200 13.70 -15.40 5.19
C PRO A 200 14.30 -16.30 6.27
N GLY A 201 13.52 -16.66 7.29
CA GLY A 201 13.96 -17.65 8.28
C GLY A 201 13.52 -17.37 9.72
N ALA A 202 12.23 -17.23 9.97
CA ALA A 202 11.67 -17.41 11.31
C ALA A 202 10.23 -17.91 11.19
N ASN A 203 10.05 -19.19 10.83
CA ASN A 203 8.96 -20.07 11.29
C ASN A 203 8.89 -21.36 10.46
N LYS A 204 9.56 -22.42 10.93
CA LYS A 204 9.07 -23.81 10.93
C LYS A 204 9.82 -24.62 12.00
N ARG A 205 9.54 -24.36 13.29
CA ARG A 205 9.67 -25.40 14.32
C ARG A 205 8.28 -25.98 14.50
N GLY A 206 8.02 -27.11 13.84
CA GLY A 206 6.78 -27.86 14.00
C GLY A 206 6.68 -28.46 15.41
N PRO A 207 5.46 -28.72 15.91
CA PRO A 207 5.25 -29.36 17.20
C PRO A 207 5.76 -30.80 17.16
N ARG A 208 6.61 -31.14 18.13
CA ARG A 208 7.15 -32.48 18.37
C ARG A 208 6.03 -33.34 18.95
N ASN A 209 5.42 -34.21 18.14
CA ASN A 209 4.58 -35.29 18.63
C ASN A 209 5.43 -36.31 19.37
N THR A 210 5.17 -36.48 20.66
CA THR A 210 5.59 -37.63 21.46
C THR A 210 4.45 -38.64 21.46
N ALA A 211 4.68 -39.82 20.90
CA ALA A 211 3.86 -41.00 21.19
C ALA A 211 4.80 -42.20 21.46
N PRO A 212 4.44 -43.11 22.39
CA PRO A 212 5.35 -44.12 22.92
C PRO A 212 5.38 -45.37 22.04
N GLU A 213 6.49 -46.09 22.20
CA GLU A 213 6.76 -47.42 21.66
C GLU A 213 5.81 -48.46 22.27
N ASP A 214 5.29 -49.35 21.44
CA ASP A 214 5.07 -50.75 21.83
C ASP A 214 5.17 -51.67 20.62
N ASN A 215 5.65 -52.87 20.93
CA ASN A 215 6.38 -53.81 20.09
C ASN A 215 5.46 -54.82 19.38
N GLU A 216 6.07 -55.57 18.45
CA GLU A 216 5.71 -56.94 18.00
C GLU A 216 4.85 -57.18 16.72
N THR A 217 5.59 -57.62 15.70
CA THR A 217 5.49 -58.90 14.96
C THR A 217 4.34 -59.16 13.95
N LYS A 218 4.75 -59.34 12.68
CA LYS A 218 4.09 -60.04 11.55
C LYS A 218 3.77 -61.53 11.90
N PRO A 219 3.14 -62.38 11.05
CA PRO A 219 2.63 -62.21 9.66
C PRO A 219 1.24 -62.86 9.39
N ASP A 220 0.84 -62.80 8.11
CA ASP A 220 0.28 -63.89 7.29
C ASP A 220 -1.18 -63.88 6.79
N THR A 221 -1.21 -64.12 5.47
CA THR A 221 -2.17 -64.84 4.61
C THR A 221 -3.53 -64.26 4.18
N THR A 222 -3.69 -64.36 2.85
CA THR A 222 -4.78 -64.05 1.92
C THR A 222 -5.96 -65.08 1.99
N PRO A 223 -7.02 -64.99 1.15
CA PRO A 223 -8.46 -64.82 1.48
C PRO A 223 -9.25 -66.18 1.37
N PRO A 224 -10.62 -66.34 1.37
CA PRO A 224 -11.63 -65.68 0.49
C PRO A 224 -13.12 -65.52 0.97
N GLN A 225 -13.88 -64.73 0.20
CA GLN A 225 -15.31 -64.82 -0.22
C GLN A 225 -16.56 -64.76 0.72
N SER A 226 -17.57 -64.03 0.19
CA SER A 226 -19.04 -64.01 0.41
C SER A 226 -19.53 -63.24 1.66
N SER A 227 -20.52 -62.34 1.65
CA SER A 227 -21.82 -62.31 0.96
C SER A 227 -22.43 -60.88 0.86
N GLN A 228 -23.47 -60.74 0.03
CA GLN A 228 -24.19 -59.54 -0.48
C GLN A 228 -24.78 -58.54 0.55
N PRO A 229 -25.17 -57.34 0.08
CA PRO A 229 -26.54 -56.84 0.32
C PRO A 229 -27.29 -56.46 -0.97
N GLY A 230 -28.62 -56.53 -0.88
CA GLY A 230 -29.56 -56.62 -2.00
C GLY A 230 -29.97 -55.32 -2.72
N GLN A 231 -30.28 -55.55 -4.01
CA GLN A 231 -31.44 -55.10 -4.81
C GLN A 231 -31.84 -53.61 -4.84
N GLN A 232 -31.68 -52.99 -6.03
CA GLN A 232 -32.80 -52.57 -6.90
C GLN A 232 -32.31 -52.04 -8.28
N GLN A 233 -33.00 -52.44 -9.35
CA GLN A 233 -32.93 -52.03 -10.77
C GLN A 233 -34.36 -52.18 -11.37
N PRO A 234 -34.72 -51.77 -12.62
CA PRO A 234 -33.92 -51.34 -13.80
C PRO A 234 -34.46 -50.07 -14.56
N GLY A 235 -33.69 -49.30 -15.35
CA GLY A 235 -33.32 -49.46 -16.78
C GLY A 235 -33.88 -48.30 -17.65
N PRO A 236 -33.53 -48.06 -18.95
CA PRO A 236 -32.47 -48.63 -19.80
C PRO A 236 -31.53 -47.59 -20.50
N ARG A 237 -30.43 -48.08 -21.08
CA ARG A 237 -29.38 -47.38 -21.87
C ARG A 237 -29.58 -47.51 -23.41
N PRO A 238 -28.96 -46.62 -24.21
CA PRO A 238 -28.41 -46.94 -25.54
C PRO A 238 -26.85 -46.92 -25.59
N PRO A 239 -26.21 -47.35 -26.71
CA PRO A 239 -25.03 -48.23 -26.66
C PRO A 239 -23.65 -47.57 -26.90
N ALA A 240 -22.63 -48.43 -26.78
CA ALA A 240 -21.20 -48.18 -26.66
C ALA A 240 -20.46 -47.82 -27.97
N LEU A 241 -19.33 -47.12 -27.82
CA LEU A 241 -18.23 -47.09 -28.77
C LEU A 241 -16.87 -47.28 -28.05
N GLN A 242 -16.21 -48.37 -28.48
CA GLN A 242 -14.79 -48.68 -28.58
C GLN A 242 -13.70 -47.87 -27.84
N ASN A 243 -12.84 -48.65 -27.18
CA ASN A 243 -11.52 -48.36 -26.61
C ASN A 243 -10.60 -47.44 -27.44
N ARG A 244 -10.00 -46.46 -26.75
CA ARG A 244 -8.71 -45.85 -27.12
C ARG A 244 -7.87 -45.60 -25.84
N PRO A 245 -6.56 -45.90 -25.83
CA PRO A 245 -5.73 -45.76 -24.64
C PRO A 245 -5.50 -44.29 -24.28
N ALA A 246 -5.52 -43.98 -22.99
CA ALA A 246 -5.22 -42.66 -22.46
C ALA A 246 -3.74 -42.33 -22.72
N ALA A 247 -3.50 -41.28 -23.50
CA ALA A 247 -2.18 -40.68 -23.65
C ALA A 247 -1.80 -40.00 -22.33
N GLU A 248 -0.65 -40.40 -21.76
CA GLU A 248 0.02 -39.65 -20.69
C GLU A 248 0.37 -38.26 -21.19
N TYR A 249 -0.41 -37.25 -20.78
CA TYR A 249 -0.03 -35.86 -20.93
C TYR A 249 1.01 -35.52 -19.86
N ARG A 250 2.29 -35.58 -20.21
CA ARG A 250 3.38 -35.07 -19.39
C ARG A 250 3.47 -33.55 -19.57
N ALA A 251 3.16 -32.80 -18.51
CA ALA A 251 3.37 -31.36 -18.48
C ALA A 251 4.85 -31.01 -18.72
N PRO A 252 5.18 -29.99 -19.53
CA PRO A 252 6.56 -29.57 -19.73
C PRO A 252 7.11 -28.94 -18.44
N ALA A 253 8.32 -29.36 -18.04
CA ALA A 253 9.05 -28.76 -16.92
C ALA A 253 9.37 -27.29 -17.24
N PRO A 254 9.30 -26.37 -16.26
CA PRO A 254 9.62 -24.97 -16.48
C PRO A 254 11.11 -24.80 -16.81
N LEU A 255 11.36 -24.18 -17.95
CA LEU A 255 12.68 -23.78 -18.42
C LEU A 255 13.14 -22.55 -17.62
N THR A 256 13.69 -22.75 -16.43
CA THR A 256 14.51 -21.74 -15.74
C THR A 256 15.73 -22.43 -15.13
N SER A 257 16.79 -22.55 -15.91
CA SER A 257 18.13 -22.71 -15.35
C SER A 257 18.60 -21.33 -14.85
N TRP A 258 18.87 -21.24 -13.55
CA TRP A 258 19.60 -20.09 -12.96
C TRP A 258 21.11 -20.34 -13.09
N PRO A 259 21.93 -19.29 -13.28
CA PRO A 259 23.38 -19.46 -13.45
C PRO A 259 24.01 -19.93 -12.14
N GLY A 260 24.67 -21.10 -12.15
CA GLY A 260 25.50 -21.55 -11.04
C GLY A 260 25.45 -23.03 -10.65
N VAL A 261 24.74 -23.90 -11.40
CA VAL A 261 24.84 -25.35 -11.18
C VAL A 261 25.83 -25.93 -12.20
N PRO A 262 26.94 -26.56 -11.77
CA PRO A 262 27.88 -27.18 -12.69
C PRO A 262 27.27 -28.45 -13.30
N GLU A 263 27.34 -28.58 -14.62
CA GLU A 263 27.04 -29.84 -15.31
C GLU A 263 28.16 -30.88 -15.05
N PRO A 264 27.82 -32.18 -14.99
CA PRO A 264 28.80 -33.23 -14.77
C PRO A 264 29.63 -33.47 -16.05
N GLY A 265 30.84 -32.91 -16.09
CA GLY A 265 31.80 -33.18 -17.17
C GLY A 265 32.86 -32.12 -17.49
N MET A 266 32.94 -31.01 -16.75
CA MET A 266 34.00 -29.99 -16.97
C MET A 266 35.11 -30.08 -15.92
N GLU A 267 36.29 -30.51 -16.35
CA GLU A 267 37.56 -30.18 -15.69
C GLU A 267 37.80 -28.67 -15.82
N THR A 268 37.92 -27.98 -14.68
CA THR A 268 38.46 -26.63 -14.61
C THR A 268 39.46 -26.55 -13.47
N ASP A 269 40.72 -26.30 -13.84
CA ASP A 269 41.81 -25.89 -12.96
C ASP A 269 41.48 -24.51 -12.37
N GLY A 270 41.61 -24.37 -11.03
CA GLY A 270 41.69 -23.04 -10.41
C GLY A 270 40.96 -22.88 -9.08
N ALA A 271 41.66 -23.22 -7.99
CA ALA A 271 41.58 -22.62 -6.65
C ALA A 271 40.19 -22.38 -6.03
N TYR A 272 39.61 -23.44 -5.47
CA TYR A 272 38.66 -23.30 -4.37
C TYR A 272 39.39 -22.77 -3.12
N VAL A 273 39.03 -21.58 -2.66
CA VAL A 273 39.40 -21.11 -1.31
C VAL A 273 38.57 -21.91 -0.31
N ASN A 274 39.27 -22.78 0.44
CA ASN A 274 38.72 -23.61 1.49
C ASN A 274 37.95 -22.76 2.54
N ALA A 275 36.82 -23.30 2.99
CA ALA A 275 35.92 -22.71 3.98
C ALA A 275 36.50 -22.64 5.41
N GLU A 276 37.78 -22.95 5.59
CA GLU A 276 38.49 -22.87 6.88
C GLU A 276 39.01 -21.44 7.16
N SER A 277 39.16 -20.60 6.13
CA SER A 277 39.66 -19.21 6.27
C SER A 277 38.69 -18.25 6.97
N GLY A 278 37.41 -18.62 7.13
CA GLY A 278 36.38 -17.75 7.70
C GLY A 278 36.48 -17.60 9.22
N GLU A 279 36.81 -18.68 9.92
CA GLU A 279 36.97 -18.66 11.38
C GLU A 279 38.26 -17.93 11.77
N ASP A 280 39.36 -18.18 11.05
CA ASP A 280 40.64 -17.49 11.27
C ASP A 280 40.54 -15.98 10.99
N ALA A 281 39.83 -15.59 9.93
CA ALA A 281 39.57 -14.18 9.64
C ALA A 281 38.70 -13.50 10.72
N PHE A 282 37.76 -14.24 11.30
CA PHE A 282 36.92 -13.75 12.39
C PHE A 282 37.71 -13.60 13.70
N HIS A 283 38.58 -14.56 14.01
CA HIS A 283 39.49 -14.48 15.17
C HIS A 283 40.50 -13.33 15.02
N ALA A 284 41.07 -13.15 13.83
CA ALA A 284 41.97 -12.04 13.54
C ALA A 284 41.27 -10.67 13.67
N MET A 285 40.02 -10.54 13.22
CA MET A 285 39.23 -9.31 13.42
C MET A 285 38.90 -9.06 14.89
N ARG A 286 38.64 -10.11 15.67
CA ARG A 286 38.36 -9.99 17.11
C ARG A 286 39.59 -9.52 17.89
N ASP A 287 40.76 -10.04 17.56
CA ASP A 287 42.03 -9.61 18.17
C ASP A 287 42.45 -8.20 17.76
N LEU A 288 42.16 -7.79 16.52
CA LEU A 288 42.38 -6.40 16.08
C LEU A 288 41.49 -5.42 16.87
N LEU A 289 40.23 -5.78 17.11
CA LEU A 289 39.27 -4.94 17.84
C LEU A 289 39.57 -4.88 19.34
N SER A 290 40.06 -5.98 19.94
CA SER A 290 40.46 -6.01 21.35
C SER A 290 41.71 -5.16 21.59
N ASN A 291 42.71 -5.26 20.71
CA ASN A 291 43.91 -4.41 20.77
C ASN A 291 43.60 -2.93 20.55
N ARG A 292 42.69 -2.59 19.64
CA ARG A 292 42.24 -1.20 19.44
C ARG A 292 41.55 -0.65 20.69
N ARG A 293 40.69 -1.44 21.35
CA ARG A 293 40.00 -1.02 22.57
C ARG A 293 40.97 -0.83 23.73
N ALA A 294 41.99 -1.68 23.85
CA ALA A 294 43.07 -1.52 24.83
C ALA A 294 43.93 -0.26 24.57
N LEU A 295 44.23 0.04 23.29
CA LEU A 295 44.96 1.27 22.91
C LEU A 295 44.16 2.54 23.20
N LEU A 296 42.86 2.55 22.92
CA LEU A 296 41.99 3.69 23.26
C LEU A 296 41.86 3.89 24.78
N GLY A 297 41.87 2.80 25.56
CA GLY A 297 41.94 2.89 27.03
C GLY A 297 43.26 3.50 27.52
N LYS A 298 44.38 3.17 26.87
CA LYS A 298 45.71 3.73 27.18
C LYS A 298 45.88 5.20 26.74
N LEU A 299 45.22 5.61 25.65
CA LEU A 299 45.16 7.02 25.23
C LEU A 299 44.16 7.85 26.06
N GLY A 300 43.23 7.21 26.78
CA GLY A 300 42.29 7.86 27.70
C GLY A 300 42.81 8.03 29.13
N GLN A 301 43.96 7.44 29.49
CA GLN A 301 44.58 7.58 30.81
C GLN A 301 46.05 7.97 30.68
N SER A 302 46.30 9.27 30.57
CA SER A 302 47.48 9.89 31.19
C SER A 302 47.12 11.29 31.68
N PRO A 303 47.73 11.74 32.80
CA PRO A 303 47.22 12.84 33.60
C PRO A 303 47.86 14.18 33.23
N GLY A 304 47.06 15.24 33.28
CA GLY A 304 47.51 16.62 33.46
C GLY A 304 47.65 17.46 32.19
N ALA A 305 46.69 18.37 31.97
CA ALA A 305 46.95 19.79 31.73
C ALA A 305 45.64 20.57 31.56
N ASN A 306 45.23 21.18 32.66
CA ASN A 306 44.44 22.41 32.78
C ASN A 306 44.40 23.30 31.52
N ARG A 307 43.20 23.53 30.95
CA ARG A 307 42.85 24.76 30.22
C ARG A 307 41.33 24.98 30.13
N GLN A 308 40.88 25.86 31.02
CA GLN A 308 39.81 26.87 30.86
C GLN A 308 38.47 26.45 30.24
N GLN A 309 37.50 26.30 31.14
CA GLN A 309 36.07 26.48 30.91
C GLN A 309 35.79 27.87 30.31
N GLY A 310 35.03 27.90 29.21
CA GLY A 310 34.46 29.12 28.62
C GLY A 310 32.95 28.95 28.44
N ASN A 311 32.20 29.60 29.34
CA ASN A 311 30.80 30.01 29.25
C ASN A 311 29.70 29.00 28.89
N THR A 312 29.13 28.41 29.94
CA THR A 312 27.70 28.12 30.04
C THR A 312 27.20 28.65 31.39
N GLN A 313 26.76 29.91 31.41
CA GLN A 313 25.98 30.44 32.53
C GLN A 313 24.58 29.83 32.47
N VAL A 314 24.30 28.91 33.40
CA VAL A 314 22.96 28.44 33.72
C VAL A 314 22.49 29.32 34.87
N ALA A 315 21.44 30.12 34.66
CA ALA A 315 20.85 30.94 35.70
C ALA A 315 20.29 30.04 36.81
N SER A 316 20.71 30.28 38.05
CA SER A 316 20.20 29.59 39.23
C SER A 316 19.03 30.37 39.82
N GLY A 317 18.10 29.68 40.49
CA GLY A 317 16.81 30.23 40.95
C GLY A 317 16.88 31.46 41.88
N ASP A 318 18.05 31.77 42.46
CA ASP A 318 18.26 32.95 43.29
C ASP A 318 18.42 34.26 42.49
N ASP A 319 18.76 34.21 41.20
CA ASP A 319 18.93 35.43 40.39
C ASP A 319 17.58 36.08 40.03
N VAL A 320 16.48 35.32 40.05
CA VAL A 320 15.13 35.78 39.70
C VAL A 320 14.51 36.63 40.82
N GLN A 321 14.99 36.51 42.06
CA GLN A 321 14.45 37.24 43.21
C GLN A 321 15.06 38.62 43.44
N SER A 322 16.06 39.02 42.65
CA SER A 322 16.69 40.34 42.72
C SER A 322 16.06 41.41 41.80
N VAL A 323 15.07 41.03 40.97
CA VAL A 323 14.43 41.93 39.98
C VAL A 323 12.99 42.32 40.36
N LEU A 324 12.48 41.83 41.49
CA LEU A 324 11.11 42.11 41.98
C LEU A 324 11.06 42.70 43.41
N GLY A 325 12.13 43.37 43.83
CA GLY A 325 12.15 44.25 45.01
C GLY A 325 12.19 45.71 44.61
#